data_AF-A0A955FPP3-F1
#
_entry.id   AF-A0A955FPP3-F1
#
_cell.length_a   1.000
_cell.length_b   1.000
_cell.length_c   1.000
_cell.angle_alpha   90.00
_cell.angle_beta   90.00
_cell.angle_gamma   90.00
#
_symmetry.space_group_name_H-M   'P 1'
#
loop_
_entity.id
_entity.type
_entity.pdbx_description
1 polymer ?
#
loop_
_entity_poly.entity_id
_entity_poly.type
_entity_poly.pdbx_seq_one_letter_code
_entity_poly.pdbx_strand_id
1 'polypeptide(L)'
;MSQTLEIIVNSATLTRILSIGFVTFLFAMLITPLYTTLAYKGKWWKKPRQTSLTGETAKVFTKLHAKKHDRNIPTMAGLIFVAAVTLVTIVMNLSRTETWLPLAAFVGAGCIGLIDDIINIRGVGKGVAGLPSRIKFLLMTLVALFGGWYFYAKLDVTSIHIPAYGELAIGWLIIPLFVLV
;
A
#
# COMPACT_ATOMS: atom_id res chain seq x y z
N MET A 1 -15.08 41.10 -3.27
CA MET A 1 -13.62 40.87 -3.43
C MET A 1 -13.14 39.62 -2.69
N SER A 2 -13.84 39.16 -1.64
CA SER A 2 -13.57 37.88 -0.93
C SER A 2 -13.91 36.63 -1.75
N GLN A 3 -15.07 36.57 -2.41
CA GLN A 3 -15.48 35.40 -3.22
C GLN A 3 -14.55 35.13 -4.41
N THR A 4 -14.02 36.17 -5.06
CA THR A 4 -13.09 36.02 -6.19
C THR A 4 -11.73 35.45 -5.76
N LEU A 5 -11.27 35.83 -4.56
CA LEU A 5 -10.03 35.33 -3.96
C LEU A 5 -10.15 33.86 -3.53
N GLU A 6 -11.29 33.46 -2.94
CA GLU A 6 -11.54 32.04 -2.58
C GLU A 6 -11.60 31.12 -3.81
N ILE A 7 -12.22 31.56 -4.91
CA ILE A 7 -12.28 30.78 -6.16
C ILE A 7 -10.88 30.60 -6.77
N ILE A 8 -10.04 31.63 -6.73
CA ILE A 8 -8.66 31.55 -7.26
C ILE A 8 -7.81 30.61 -6.39
N VAL A 9 -7.90 30.68 -5.06
CA VAL A 9 -7.17 29.78 -4.14
C VAL A 9 -7.64 28.32 -4.28
N ASN A 10 -8.95 28.11 -4.49
CA ASN A 10 -9.51 26.77 -4.69
C ASN A 10 -9.10 26.17 -6.05
N SER A 11 -9.18 26.97 -7.13
CA SER A 11 -8.78 26.51 -8.47
C SER A 11 -7.30 26.14 -8.58
N ALA A 12 -6.40 26.90 -7.95
CA ALA A 12 -4.97 26.58 -7.93
C ALA A 12 -4.67 25.27 -7.18
N THR A 13 -5.34 25.05 -6.04
CA THR A 13 -5.21 23.82 -5.25
C THR A 13 -5.72 22.61 -6.04
N LEU A 14 -6.91 22.73 -6.65
CA LEU A 14 -7.49 21.69 -7.49
C LEU A 14 -6.57 21.35 -8.68
N THR A 15 -6.06 22.38 -9.35
CA THR A 15 -5.13 22.22 -10.47
C THR A 15 -3.87 21.51 -10.03
N ARG A 16 -3.32 21.84 -8.86
CA ARG A 16 -2.14 21.18 -8.29
C ARG A 16 -2.39 19.71 -8.00
N ILE A 17 -3.50 19.36 -7.33
CA ILE A 17 -3.86 17.97 -7.01
C ILE A 17 -4.03 17.14 -8.29
N LEU A 18 -4.79 17.66 -9.26
CA LEU A 18 -5.02 16.99 -10.55
C LEU A 18 -3.71 16.85 -11.34
N SER A 19 -2.85 17.87 -11.34
CA SER A 19 -1.55 17.82 -12.02
C SER A 19 -0.64 16.77 -11.42
N ILE A 20 -0.49 16.72 -10.09
CA ILE A 20 0.33 15.71 -9.40
C ILE A 20 -0.23 14.30 -9.67
N GLY A 21 -1.55 14.13 -9.62
CA GLY A 21 -2.21 12.87 -9.97
C GLY A 21 -1.94 12.43 -11.40
N PHE A 22 -2.05 13.37 -12.36
CA PHE A 22 -1.79 13.11 -13.77
C PHE A 22 -0.31 12.76 -14.03
N VAL A 23 0.63 13.49 -13.43
CA VAL A 23 2.07 13.16 -13.51
C VAL A 23 2.34 11.77 -12.93
N THR A 24 1.74 11.44 -11.79
CA THR A 24 1.87 10.10 -11.18
C THR A 24 1.34 9.00 -12.10
N PHE A 25 0.20 9.23 -12.75
CA PHE A 25 -0.38 8.30 -13.72
C PHE A 25 0.54 8.09 -14.93
N LEU A 26 1.01 9.17 -15.57
CA LEU A 26 1.94 9.09 -16.70
C LEU A 26 3.21 8.34 -16.31
N PHE A 27 3.75 8.65 -15.14
CA PHE A 27 4.95 7.99 -14.64
C PHE A 27 4.74 6.49 -14.39
N ALA A 28 3.59 6.09 -13.82
CA ALA A 28 3.22 4.69 -13.67
C ALA A 28 3.09 3.98 -15.03
N MET A 29 2.50 4.65 -16.03
CA MET A 29 2.36 4.10 -17.38
C MET A 29 3.72 3.92 -18.07
N LEU A 30 4.68 4.83 -17.83
CA LEU A 30 6.06 4.71 -18.33
C LEU A 30 6.84 3.56 -17.67
N ILE A 31 6.64 3.32 -16.37
CA ILE A 31 7.30 2.21 -15.66
C ILE A 31 6.70 0.84 -16.05
N THR A 32 5.42 0.78 -16.39
CA THR A 32 4.71 -0.47 -16.72
C THR A 32 5.39 -1.35 -17.78
N PRO A 33 5.84 -0.86 -18.95
CA PRO A 33 6.54 -1.68 -19.93
C PRO A 33 7.90 -2.21 -19.40
N LEU A 34 8.63 -1.39 -18.64
CA LEU A 34 9.88 -1.82 -18.00
C LEU A 34 9.63 -2.93 -16.97
N TYR A 35 8.60 -2.76 -16.14
CA TYR A 35 8.22 -3.75 -15.15
C TYR A 35 7.79 -5.07 -15.80
N THR A 36 6.90 -5.02 -16.79
CA THR A 36 6.34 -6.22 -17.42
C THR A 36 7.42 -7.02 -18.14
N THR A 37 8.32 -6.38 -18.88
CA THR A 37 9.45 -7.06 -19.54
C THR A 37 10.36 -7.79 -18.53
N LEU A 38 10.69 -7.15 -17.41
CA LEU A 38 11.44 -7.78 -16.32
C LEU A 38 10.67 -8.93 -15.66
N ALA A 39 9.37 -8.75 -15.43
CA ALA A 39 8.52 -9.74 -14.79
C ALA A 39 8.34 -11.01 -15.64
N TYR A 40 8.19 -10.86 -16.96
CA TYR A 40 8.13 -11.99 -17.89
C TYR A 40 9.49 -12.70 -18.02
N LYS A 41 10.60 -11.94 -18.11
CA LYS A 41 11.95 -12.50 -18.13
C LYS A 41 12.26 -13.28 -16.84
N GLY A 42 11.87 -12.73 -15.70
CA GLY A 42 12.06 -13.32 -14.37
C GLY A 42 11.03 -14.36 -13.99
N LYS A 43 10.04 -14.64 -14.84
CA LYS A 43 8.96 -15.60 -14.60
C LYS A 43 8.21 -15.37 -13.28
N TRP A 44 7.88 -14.11 -12.99
CA TRP A 44 7.24 -13.69 -11.73
C TRP A 44 5.75 -14.04 -11.64
N TRP A 45 5.37 -15.27 -11.95
CA TRP A 45 4.00 -15.77 -11.83
C TRP A 45 3.84 -16.72 -10.65
N LYS A 46 2.63 -16.77 -10.08
CA LYS A 46 2.32 -17.66 -8.96
C LYS A 46 2.28 -19.12 -9.42
N LYS A 47 3.02 -19.99 -8.73
CA LYS A 47 2.95 -21.44 -8.91
C LYS A 47 1.66 -21.99 -8.28
N PRO A 48 0.94 -22.91 -8.94
CA PRO A 48 -0.32 -23.45 -8.42
C PRO A 48 -0.12 -24.24 -7.12
N ARG A 49 -1.01 -24.03 -6.15
CA ARG A 49 -1.01 -24.76 -4.88
C ARG A 49 -1.54 -26.18 -5.09
N GLN A 50 -0.89 -27.17 -4.49
CA GLN A 50 -1.30 -28.59 -4.56
C GLN A 50 -2.02 -29.07 -3.28
N THR A 51 -1.99 -28.27 -2.19
CA THR A 51 -2.53 -28.63 -0.87
C THR A 51 -3.48 -27.54 -0.33
N SER A 52 -4.61 -27.94 0.25
CA SER A 52 -5.53 -27.04 0.96
C SER A 52 -5.02 -26.72 2.37
N LEU A 53 -5.66 -25.75 3.04
CA LEU A 53 -5.40 -25.42 4.46
C LEU A 53 -5.69 -26.60 5.41
N THR A 54 -6.54 -27.54 4.98
CA THR A 54 -6.90 -28.78 5.71
C THR A 54 -6.12 -30.02 5.26
N GLY A 55 -5.15 -29.87 4.35
CA GLY A 55 -4.34 -31.00 3.85
C GLY A 55 -5.01 -31.86 2.78
N GLU A 56 -6.27 -31.57 2.42
CA GLU A 56 -6.97 -32.26 1.34
C GLU A 56 -6.54 -31.73 -0.05
N THR A 57 -6.52 -32.61 -1.04
CA THR A 57 -6.19 -32.24 -2.43
C THR A 57 -7.29 -31.35 -3.00
N ALA A 58 -6.96 -30.10 -3.30
CA ALA A 58 -7.91 -29.10 -3.82
C ALA A 58 -8.24 -29.33 -5.31
N LYS A 59 -8.73 -30.53 -5.69
CA LYS A 59 -9.02 -30.93 -7.08
C LYS A 59 -10.00 -29.97 -7.79
N VAL A 60 -10.95 -29.39 -7.07
CA VAL A 60 -11.93 -28.43 -7.61
C VAL A 60 -11.31 -27.04 -7.85
N PHE A 61 -10.43 -26.58 -6.96
CA PHE A 61 -9.76 -25.27 -7.08
C PHE A 61 -8.78 -25.26 -8.25
N THR A 62 -8.03 -26.34 -8.46
CA THR A 62 -7.10 -26.48 -9.59
C THR A 62 -7.85 -26.51 -10.93
N LYS A 63 -9.03 -27.15 -10.99
CA LYS A 63 -9.83 -27.24 -12.23
C LYS A 63 -10.46 -25.90 -12.64
N LEU A 64 -10.90 -25.09 -11.67
CA LEU A 64 -11.52 -23.78 -11.94
C LEU A 64 -10.48 -22.67 -12.26
N HIS A 65 -9.25 -22.78 -11.77
CA HIS A 65 -8.20 -21.78 -12.00
C HIS A 65 -7.09 -22.21 -12.99
N ALA A 66 -7.21 -23.39 -13.62
CA ALA A 66 -6.24 -23.89 -14.60
C ALA A 66 -5.91 -22.86 -15.70
N LYS A 67 -6.93 -22.26 -16.32
CA LYS A 67 -6.75 -21.23 -17.39
C LYS A 67 -5.97 -19.98 -16.94
N LYS A 68 -6.01 -19.63 -15.65
CA LYS A 68 -5.28 -18.48 -15.09
C LYS A 68 -3.80 -18.81 -14.90
N HIS A 69 -3.50 -20.06 -14.54
CA HIS A 69 -2.15 -20.55 -14.40
C HIS A 69 -1.47 -20.76 -15.76
N ASP A 70 -2.21 -21.18 -16.79
CA ASP A 70 -1.68 -21.33 -18.15
C ASP A 70 -1.26 -19.99 -18.77
N ARG A 71 -1.91 -18.89 -18.38
CA ARG A 71 -1.68 -17.56 -18.95
C ARG A 71 -0.45 -16.83 -18.37
N ASN A 72 0.29 -17.46 -17.43
CA ASN A 72 1.55 -16.95 -16.85
C ASN A 72 1.51 -15.46 -16.49
N ILE A 73 0.44 -15.02 -15.83
CA ILE A 73 0.24 -13.61 -15.51
C ILE A 73 1.21 -13.20 -14.41
N PRO A 74 2.07 -12.18 -14.64
CA PRO A 74 3.01 -11.71 -13.63
C PRO A 74 2.26 -11.13 -12.43
N THR A 75 2.73 -11.45 -11.23
CA THR A 75 2.27 -10.88 -9.96
C THR A 75 3.14 -9.68 -9.55
N MET A 76 2.84 -8.99 -8.44
CA MET A 76 3.58 -7.81 -7.92
C MET A 76 3.42 -6.48 -8.67
N ALA A 77 2.40 -6.32 -9.51
CA ALA A 77 2.16 -5.04 -10.22
C ALA A 77 1.98 -3.83 -9.27
N GLY A 78 1.63 -4.07 -8.00
CA GLY A 78 1.60 -3.04 -6.95
C GLY A 78 2.94 -2.34 -6.73
N LEU A 79 4.08 -2.92 -7.13
CA LEU A 79 5.38 -2.27 -7.10
C LEU A 79 5.39 -0.99 -7.96
N ILE A 80 4.72 -1.01 -9.12
CA ILE A 80 4.61 0.15 -10.00
C ILE A 80 3.88 1.28 -9.27
N PHE A 81 2.78 0.94 -8.59
CA PHE A 81 1.99 1.89 -7.83
C PHE A 81 2.79 2.50 -6.68
N VAL A 82 3.44 1.67 -5.86
CA VAL A 82 4.25 2.14 -4.74
C VAL A 82 5.40 3.02 -5.22
N ALA A 83 6.14 2.59 -6.25
CA ALA A 83 7.25 3.34 -6.80
C ALA A 83 6.82 4.70 -7.39
N ALA A 84 5.73 4.72 -8.17
CA ALA A 84 5.27 5.94 -8.82
C ALA A 84 4.78 6.98 -7.80
N VAL A 85 3.92 6.56 -6.86
CA VAL A 85 3.42 7.45 -5.81
C VAL A 85 4.57 7.95 -4.94
N THR A 86 5.51 7.08 -4.57
CA THR A 86 6.64 7.46 -3.72
C THR A 86 7.54 8.49 -4.39
N LEU A 87 7.95 8.24 -5.63
CA LEU A 87 8.84 9.15 -6.34
C LEU A 87 8.18 10.52 -6.55
N VAL A 88 6.94 10.55 -7.04
CA VAL A 88 6.25 11.82 -7.31
C VAL A 88 5.96 12.58 -6.02
N THR A 89 5.58 11.88 -4.93
CA THR A 89 5.35 12.53 -3.63
C THR A 89 6.64 13.16 -3.09
N ILE A 90 7.77 12.46 -3.17
CA ILE A 90 9.07 12.99 -2.71
C ILE A 90 9.47 14.24 -3.52
N VAL A 91 9.25 14.25 -4.83
CA VAL A 91 9.68 15.34 -5.71
C VAL A 91 8.73 16.54 -5.65
N MET A 92 7.42 16.32 -5.58
CA MET A 92 6.41 17.38 -5.82
C MET A 92 5.53 17.72 -4.62
N ASN A 93 5.42 16.84 -3.62
CA ASN A 93 4.44 16.97 -2.54
C ASN A 93 4.98 16.53 -1.15
N LEU A 94 6.28 16.71 -0.92
CA LEU A 94 6.90 16.32 0.35
C LEU A 94 6.68 17.40 1.42
N SER A 95 5.89 17.07 2.43
CA SER A 95 5.55 17.94 3.56
C SER A 95 5.67 17.15 4.86
N ARG A 96 6.42 17.68 5.81
CA ARG A 96 6.70 17.02 7.08
C ARG A 96 5.45 16.83 7.94
N THR A 97 4.56 17.83 7.93
CA THR A 97 3.35 17.84 8.75
C THR A 97 2.26 16.93 8.17
N GLU A 98 2.28 16.70 6.86
CA GLU A 98 1.17 16.04 6.17
C GLU A 98 1.59 14.72 5.51
N THR A 99 2.57 14.74 4.61
CA THR A 99 2.80 13.61 3.69
C THR A 99 3.86 12.63 4.14
N TRP A 100 4.75 12.99 5.07
CA TRP A 100 5.80 12.07 5.56
C TRP A 100 5.25 10.81 6.20
N LEU A 101 4.30 10.97 7.13
CA LEU A 101 3.70 9.87 7.85
C LEU A 101 2.94 8.90 6.92
N PRO A 102 1.97 9.36 6.09
CA PRO A 102 1.26 8.46 5.19
C PRO A 102 2.19 7.87 4.13
N LEU A 103 3.21 8.59 3.65
CA LEU A 103 4.17 8.04 2.70
C LEU A 103 5.02 6.94 3.34
N ALA A 104 5.50 7.12 4.57
CA ALA A 104 6.25 6.11 5.30
C ALA A 104 5.41 4.86 5.57
N ALA A 105 4.16 5.02 6.00
CA ALA A 105 3.23 3.91 6.20
C ALA A 105 2.94 3.17 4.88
N PHE A 106 2.71 3.92 3.79
CA PHE A 106 2.45 3.38 2.46
C PHE A 106 3.64 2.56 1.92
N VAL A 107 4.85 3.10 2.00
CA VAL A 107 6.08 2.39 1.61
C VAL A 107 6.32 1.18 2.51
N GLY A 108 6.16 1.32 3.83
CA GLY A 108 6.34 0.23 4.79
C GLY A 108 5.40 -0.94 4.52
N ALA A 109 4.10 -0.68 4.36
CA ALA A 109 3.12 -1.70 4.02
C ALA A 109 3.36 -2.30 2.63
N GLY A 110 3.75 -1.48 1.66
CA GLY A 110 4.13 -1.92 0.32
C GLY A 110 5.32 -2.89 0.32
N CYS A 111 6.35 -2.62 1.13
CA CYS A 111 7.50 -3.50 1.32
C CYS A 111 7.11 -4.85 1.94
N ILE A 112 6.24 -4.84 2.97
CA ILE A 112 5.73 -6.09 3.58
C ILE A 112 4.98 -6.92 2.54
N GLY A 113 4.12 -6.28 1.73
CA GLY A 113 3.40 -6.95 0.64
C GLY A 113 4.33 -7.51 -0.44
N LEU A 114 5.36 -6.77 -0.82
CA LEU A 114 6.36 -7.22 -1.79
C LEU A 114 7.15 -8.43 -1.29
N ILE A 115 7.55 -8.44 -0.01
CA ILE A 115 8.22 -9.58 0.62
C ILE A 115 7.32 -10.83 0.57
N ASP A 116 6.04 -10.70 0.91
CA ASP A 116 5.06 -11.78 0.86
C ASP A 116 4.90 -12.33 -0.58
N ASP A 117 4.80 -11.47 -1.59
CA ASP A 117 4.72 -11.91 -2.98
C ASP A 117 6.02 -12.56 -3.49
N ILE A 118 7.21 -12.05 -3.11
CA ILE A 118 8.50 -12.68 -3.46
C ILE A 118 8.61 -14.09 -2.86
N ILE A 119 8.23 -14.25 -1.59
CA ILE A 119 8.18 -15.56 -0.92
C ILE A 119 7.22 -16.49 -1.66
N ASN A 120 6.05 -15.99 -2.07
CA ASN A 120 5.06 -16.76 -2.81
C ASN A 120 5.58 -17.25 -4.19
N ILE A 121 6.36 -16.44 -4.92
CA ILE A 121 6.91 -16.82 -6.22
C ILE A 121 8.05 -17.84 -6.06
N ARG A 122 8.90 -17.67 -5.04
CA ARG A 122 10.04 -18.55 -4.76
C ARG A 122 9.64 -19.85 -4.08
N GLY A 123 8.46 -19.91 -3.45
CA GLY A 123 7.94 -21.08 -2.76
C GLY A 123 7.87 -22.31 -3.65
N VAL A 124 8.32 -23.45 -3.12
CA VAL A 124 8.50 -24.72 -3.86
C VAL A 124 7.21 -25.55 -3.97
N GLY A 125 6.04 -24.95 -3.73
CA GLY A 125 4.74 -25.62 -3.80
C GLY A 125 4.48 -26.67 -2.70
N LYS A 126 5.43 -26.91 -1.80
CA LYS A 126 5.30 -27.79 -0.64
C LYS A 126 5.15 -26.93 0.63
N GLY A 127 3.91 -26.68 1.06
CA GLY A 127 3.59 -25.97 2.32
C GLY A 127 2.73 -24.73 2.16
N VAL A 128 2.50 -24.02 3.27
CA VAL A 128 1.73 -22.77 3.34
C VAL A 128 2.47 -21.71 2.51
N ALA A 129 1.93 -21.37 1.34
CA ALA A 129 2.53 -20.37 0.47
C ALA A 129 2.31 -18.95 1.02
N GLY A 130 3.40 -18.21 1.21
CA GLY A 130 3.43 -16.82 1.66
C GLY A 130 4.09 -16.65 3.02
N LEU A 131 4.15 -15.40 3.48
CA LEU A 131 4.61 -15.08 4.83
C LEU A 131 3.59 -15.65 5.85
N PRO A 132 4.04 -16.31 6.94
CA PRO A 132 3.14 -16.78 7.99
C PRO A 132 2.27 -15.62 8.50
N SER A 133 0.95 -15.85 8.62
CA SER A 133 0.00 -14.79 8.99
C SER A 133 0.36 -14.06 10.27
N ARG A 134 0.97 -14.75 11.25
CA ARG A 134 1.45 -14.16 12.51
C ARG A 134 2.56 -13.13 12.28
N ILE A 135 3.52 -13.43 11.40
CA ILE A 135 4.63 -12.52 11.08
C ILE A 135 4.09 -11.34 10.26
N LYS A 136 3.22 -11.60 9.29
CA LYS A 136 2.60 -10.54 8.49
C LYS A 136 1.84 -9.55 9.37
N PHE A 137 1.02 -10.06 10.29
CA PHE A 137 0.30 -9.25 11.26
C PHE A 137 1.26 -8.47 12.15
N LEU A 138 2.27 -9.12 12.73
CA LEU A 138 3.28 -8.46 13.57
C LEU A 138 3.97 -7.30 12.84
N LEU A 139 4.40 -7.50 11.59
CA LEU A 139 5.04 -6.46 10.79
C LEU A 139 4.11 -5.28 10.51
N MET A 140 2.84 -5.55 10.17
CA MET A 140 1.85 -4.49 9.95
C MET A 140 1.57 -3.71 11.25
N THR A 141 1.43 -4.41 12.38
CA THR A 141 1.25 -3.79 13.70
C THR A 141 2.46 -2.94 14.09
N LEU A 142 3.70 -3.37 13.79
CA LEU A 142 4.89 -2.58 14.04
C LEU A 142 4.94 -1.29 13.21
N VAL A 143 4.57 -1.35 11.93
CA VAL A 143 4.46 -0.17 11.07
C VAL A 143 3.39 0.79 11.62
N ALA A 144 2.23 0.27 12.02
CA ALA A 144 1.16 1.07 12.59
C ALA A 144 1.54 1.67 13.95
N LEU A 145 2.24 0.93 14.81
CA LEU A 145 2.72 1.42 16.11
C LEU A 145 3.72 2.55 15.94
N PHE A 146 4.68 2.40 15.02
CA PHE A 146 5.63 3.47 14.72
C PHE A 146 4.92 4.70 14.14
N GLY A 147 3.94 4.47 13.26
CA GLY A 147 3.10 5.52 12.70
C GLY A 147 2.30 6.28 13.76
N GLY A 148 1.61 5.56 14.65
CA GLY A 148 0.85 6.13 15.75
C GLY A 148 1.73 6.89 16.75
N TRP A 149 2.92 6.34 17.07
CA TRP A 149 3.90 7.05 17.90
C TRP A 149 4.37 8.36 17.26
N TYR A 150 4.70 8.35 15.96
CA TYR A 150 5.08 9.57 15.24
C TYR A 150 3.91 10.56 15.21
N PHE A 151 2.68 10.08 14.98
CA PHE A 151 1.46 10.90 14.96
C PHE A 151 1.21 11.61 16.29
N TYR A 152 1.47 10.94 17.42
CA TYR A 152 1.37 11.56 18.74
C TYR A 152 2.58 12.46 19.06
N ALA A 153 3.81 11.96 18.91
CA ALA A 153 5.01 12.61 19.44
C ALA A 153 5.69 13.64 18.51
N LYS A 154 5.39 13.63 17.21
CA LYS A 154 5.98 14.54 16.22
C LYS A 154 4.98 15.48 15.56
N LEU A 155 3.71 15.11 15.55
CA LEU A 155 2.62 15.92 15.01
C LEU A 155 1.73 16.52 16.12
N ASP A 156 2.00 16.19 17.40
CA ASP A 156 1.30 16.67 18.59
C ASP A 156 -0.23 16.47 18.52
N VAL A 157 -0.67 15.45 17.79
CA VAL A 157 -2.09 15.12 17.68
C VAL A 157 -2.54 14.40 18.95
N THR A 158 -3.42 15.06 19.70
CA THR A 158 -3.92 14.59 21.01
C THR A 158 -5.45 14.53 21.09
N SER A 159 -6.16 15.05 20.09
CA SER A 159 -7.62 15.04 20.01
C SER A 159 -8.12 14.45 18.69
N ILE A 160 -9.37 13.97 18.70
CA ILE A 160 -10.09 13.55 17.50
C ILE A 160 -11.41 14.30 17.42
N HIS A 161 -11.74 14.77 16.24
CA HIS A 161 -13.01 15.40 15.97
C HIS A 161 -14.06 14.34 15.65
N ILE A 162 -15.10 14.25 16.47
CA ILE A 162 -16.25 13.37 16.23
C ILE A 162 -17.35 14.23 15.59
N PRO A 163 -17.81 13.89 14.36
CA PRO A 163 -18.94 14.57 13.74
C PRO A 163 -20.12 14.62 14.71
N ALA A 164 -20.74 15.80 14.88
CA ALA A 164 -21.81 16.13 15.82
C ALA A 164 -21.46 16.29 17.31
N TYR A 165 -20.35 15.72 17.81
CA TYR A 165 -19.99 15.78 19.25
C TYR A 165 -18.81 16.71 19.57
N GLY A 166 -18.04 17.14 18.55
CA GLY A 166 -16.93 18.06 18.73
C GLY A 166 -15.60 17.36 18.97
N GLU A 167 -14.62 18.09 19.52
CA GLU A 167 -13.28 17.57 19.77
C GLU A 167 -13.22 16.77 21.07
N LEU A 168 -12.81 15.51 20.96
CA LEU A 168 -12.53 14.63 22.09
C LEU A 168 -11.02 14.55 22.31
N ALA A 169 -10.54 15.02 23.46
CA ALA A 169 -9.14 14.86 23.86
C ALA A 169 -8.89 13.42 24.33
N ILE A 170 -8.07 12.69 23.57
CA ILE A 170 -7.75 11.27 23.81
C ILE A 170 -6.34 11.15 24.43
N GLY A 171 -5.44 12.10 24.13
CA GLY A 171 -4.05 12.08 24.56
C GLY A 171 -3.28 10.91 23.97
N TRP A 172 -2.48 10.21 24.78
CA TRP A 172 -1.62 9.11 24.35
C TRP A 172 -2.38 7.90 23.78
N LEU A 173 -3.68 7.77 24.10
CA LEU A 173 -4.56 6.70 23.58
C LEU A 173 -4.80 6.80 22.06
N ILE A 174 -4.34 7.87 21.41
CA ILE A 174 -4.29 7.97 19.94
C ILE A 174 -3.39 6.90 19.32
N ILE A 175 -2.32 6.49 20.01
CA ILE A 175 -1.40 5.48 19.49
C ILE A 175 -2.12 4.11 19.31
N PRO A 176 -2.75 3.51 20.33
CA PRO A 176 -3.48 2.25 20.15
C PRO A 176 -4.70 2.40 19.22
N LEU A 177 -5.34 3.56 19.20
CA LEU A 177 -6.44 3.82 18.26
C LEU A 177 -5.94 3.82 16.80
N PHE A 178 -4.81 4.45 16.53
CA PHE A 178 -4.17 4.45 15.20
C PHE A 178 -3.81 3.04 14.73
N VAL A 179 -3.42 2.16 15.65
CA VAL A 179 -3.10 0.76 15.32
C VAL A 179 -4.34 -0.07 15.02
N LEU A 180 -5.48 0.29 15.63
CA LEU A 180 -6.74 -0.43 15.50
C LEU A 180 -7.48 -0.10 14.20
N VAL A 181 -7.33 1.14 13.71
CA VAL A 181 -7.97 1.66 12.49
C VAL A 181 -7.15 1.33 11.25
#